data_AF-A0A2T8IL75-F1
#
_entry.id   AF-A0A2T8IL75-F1
#
_cell.length_a   1.000
_cell.length_b   1.000
_cell.length_c   1.000
_cell.angle_alpha   90.00
_cell.angle_beta   90.00
_cell.angle_gamma   90.00
#
_symmetry.space_group_name_H-M   'P 1'
#
loop_
_entity.id
_entity.type
_entity.pdbx_description
1 polymer ?
#
loop_
_entity_poly.entity_id
_entity_poly.type
_entity_poly.pdbx_seq_one_letter_code
_entity_poly.pdbx_strand_id
1 'polypeptide(L)'
;MPEQRGKTPPRPRAKVKQSIFFPISHQKKQILHFSITPCLIRAGKAFKSPPKPYALLLIHRLPLTCPLKSELGAGASISCSTEVLAGGRAEGNMYVVKRDGRQEAVHFDKITARLKKLSYGLSQEHCDPVLIAQKVGAGVYKGVTTSQLDELAAETASAMTASHPDYASLAARIAVSNLHKNTKKSFSETIKDMYMHFNERSGLMAPLVAEDVYEIIMKNASRLDSEIIYDRDFDYDYFGFKTLERSYLLKLGGKVVERPQHMLMRVSVGIHKEDIESAIKTYHLMSQRWFTHASPTLFNAGTPRPQLSSCFLICMKDDSIEGIYDTLKECAVISK
;
A
#
# COMPACT_ATOMS: atom_id res chain seq x y z
N MET A 1 62.78 -41.63 -17.91
CA MET A 1 62.88 -40.15 -18.06
C MET A 1 62.44 -39.78 -19.46
N PRO A 2 61.43 -38.90 -19.65
CA PRO A 2 60.13 -38.89 -18.96
C PRO A 2 58.95 -39.02 -19.94
N GLU A 3 57.75 -39.33 -19.44
CA GLU A 3 56.49 -39.26 -20.22
C GLU A 3 56.22 -37.83 -20.71
N GLN A 4 55.75 -37.68 -21.96
CA GLN A 4 55.02 -36.47 -22.38
C GLN A 4 53.53 -36.78 -22.49
N ARG A 5 52.76 -36.35 -21.48
CA ARG A 5 51.29 -36.41 -21.52
C ARG A 5 50.75 -35.37 -22.50
N GLY A 6 50.07 -35.83 -23.55
CA GLY A 6 49.38 -34.96 -24.50
C GLY A 6 48.28 -34.14 -23.80
N LYS A 7 48.32 -32.81 -23.97
CA LYS A 7 47.29 -31.90 -23.45
C LYS A 7 46.05 -31.97 -24.34
N THR A 8 44.91 -32.33 -23.77
CA THR A 8 43.60 -32.22 -24.43
C THR A 8 43.17 -30.74 -24.55
N PRO A 9 42.58 -30.32 -25.68
CA PRO A 9 42.11 -28.95 -25.85
C PRO A 9 40.80 -28.70 -25.07
N PRO A 10 40.59 -27.49 -24.53
CA PRO A 10 39.36 -27.16 -23.80
C PRO A 10 38.17 -27.00 -24.76
N ARG A 11 37.08 -27.74 -24.49
CA ARG A 11 35.78 -27.55 -25.15
C ARG A 11 35.00 -26.36 -24.54
N PRO A 12 34.09 -25.71 -25.29
CA PRO A 12 33.45 -24.47 -24.86
C PRO A 12 32.55 -24.67 -23.63
N ARG A 13 32.57 -23.71 -22.69
CA ARG A 13 31.67 -23.72 -21.53
C ARG A 13 30.25 -23.36 -21.96
N ALA A 14 29.34 -24.33 -21.80
CA ALA A 14 27.91 -24.14 -22.02
C ALA A 14 27.30 -23.17 -20.99
N LYS A 15 26.23 -22.47 -21.40
CA LYS A 15 25.37 -21.68 -20.52
C LYS A 15 24.67 -22.61 -19.52
N VAL A 16 24.72 -22.28 -18.24
CA VAL A 16 23.84 -22.90 -17.22
C VAL A 16 23.05 -21.79 -16.54
N LYS A 17 21.76 -21.66 -16.91
CA LYS A 17 20.77 -20.97 -16.08
C LYS A 17 20.37 -21.94 -14.96
N GLN A 18 20.66 -21.61 -13.71
CA GLN A 18 20.07 -22.29 -12.56
C GLN A 18 19.04 -21.36 -11.90
N SER A 19 17.78 -21.52 -12.32
CA SER A 19 16.62 -21.04 -11.57
C SER A 19 16.40 -21.98 -10.38
N ILE A 20 16.73 -21.54 -9.17
CA ILE A 20 16.55 -22.32 -7.95
C ILE A 20 15.06 -22.33 -7.59
N PHE A 21 14.43 -23.50 -7.69
CA PHE A 21 13.10 -23.77 -7.16
C PHE A 21 13.19 -24.03 -5.64
N PHE A 22 12.34 -23.37 -4.84
CA PHE A 22 12.14 -23.70 -3.43
C PHE A 22 10.70 -24.20 -3.22
N PRO A 23 10.49 -25.49 -2.89
CA PRO A 23 9.21 -25.98 -2.41
C PRO A 23 9.04 -25.62 -0.93
N ILE A 24 7.88 -25.08 -0.55
CA ILE A 24 7.56 -24.73 0.83
C ILE A 24 7.18 -25.99 1.60
N SER A 25 8.03 -26.41 2.53
CA SER A 25 7.70 -27.42 3.54
C SER A 25 7.23 -26.74 4.83
N HIS A 26 6.11 -27.20 5.39
CA HIS A 26 5.65 -26.79 6.72
C HIS A 26 6.69 -27.14 7.79
N GLN A 27 7.11 -26.17 8.61
CA GLN A 27 7.31 -26.38 10.06
C GLN A 27 7.05 -25.09 10.86
N LYS A 28 6.41 -25.24 12.03
CA LYS A 28 6.22 -24.19 13.04
C LYS A 28 7.48 -24.07 13.90
N LYS A 29 7.97 -22.85 14.18
CA LYS A 29 8.51 -22.48 15.51
C LYS A 29 8.79 -20.97 15.67
N GLN A 30 8.26 -20.44 16.79
CA GLN A 30 8.73 -19.34 17.64
C GLN A 30 9.61 -18.23 17.05
N ILE A 31 9.05 -17.01 17.03
CA ILE A 31 9.79 -15.75 16.82
C ILE A 31 10.10 -15.12 18.19
N LEU A 32 11.38 -14.94 18.52
CA LEU A 32 11.79 -13.99 19.56
C LEU A 32 12.00 -12.61 18.90
N HIS A 33 11.41 -11.57 19.49
CA HIS A 33 11.63 -10.19 19.07
C HIS A 33 13.01 -9.69 19.53
N PHE A 34 13.85 -9.26 18.59
CA PHE A 34 14.97 -8.35 18.86
C PHE A 34 14.69 -7.01 18.18
N SER A 35 14.54 -5.95 18.97
CA SER A 35 14.38 -4.58 18.50
C SER A 35 15.75 -3.91 18.42
N ILE A 36 16.12 -3.39 17.25
CA ILE A 36 17.37 -2.65 17.05
C ILE A 36 17.05 -1.15 16.99
N THR A 37 17.45 -0.42 18.04
CA THR A 37 17.36 1.04 18.11
C THR A 37 18.64 1.67 17.52
N PRO A 38 18.56 2.65 16.61
CA PRO A 38 19.75 3.28 16.04
C PRO A 38 20.43 4.22 17.05
N CYS A 39 21.73 4.01 17.29
CA CYS A 39 22.54 4.83 18.20
C CYS A 39 23.22 5.99 17.44
N LEU A 40 22.99 7.22 17.89
CA LEU A 40 23.58 8.43 17.31
C LEU A 40 25.05 8.59 17.70
N ILE A 41 25.93 8.72 16.70
CA ILE A 41 27.37 8.99 16.91
C ILE A 41 27.59 10.49 17.20
N ARG A 42 28.49 10.74 18.14
CA ARG A 42 28.68 12.02 18.85
C ARG A 42 29.92 12.75 18.31
N ALA A 43 29.75 13.94 17.74
CA ALA A 43 30.86 14.85 17.45
C ALA A 43 31.01 15.86 18.61
N GLY A 44 32.18 15.90 19.24
CA GLY A 44 32.42 16.73 20.42
C GLY A 44 33.07 18.09 20.11
N LYS A 45 32.64 19.14 20.82
CA LYS A 45 33.44 20.33 21.16
C LYS A 45 33.10 20.76 22.59
N ALA A 46 34.12 21.11 23.38
CA ALA A 46 34.01 21.34 24.82
C ALA A 46 34.02 22.85 25.16
N PHE A 47 33.32 23.26 26.23
CA PHE A 47 33.52 24.55 26.90
C PHE A 47 33.17 24.50 28.41
N LYS A 48 33.58 25.55 29.15
CA LYS A 48 33.76 25.66 30.62
C LYS A 48 32.57 26.35 31.34
N SER A 49 32.25 26.17 32.65
CA SER A 49 32.68 25.18 33.66
C SER A 49 31.66 25.04 34.86
N PRO A 50 31.88 25.31 36.20
CA PRO A 50 30.97 24.83 37.29
C PRO A 50 30.18 26.00 38.00
N PRO A 51 29.35 25.82 39.08
CA PRO A 51 29.31 24.73 40.09
C PRO A 51 27.93 24.20 40.59
N LYS A 52 28.01 23.34 41.63
CA LYS A 52 27.02 22.60 42.46
C LYS A 52 26.43 23.47 43.63
N PRO A 53 25.57 22.96 44.57
CA PRO A 53 24.43 22.01 44.52
C PRO A 53 23.20 22.35 45.46
N TYR A 54 22.18 21.46 45.49
CA TYR A 54 21.17 21.16 46.56
C TYR A 54 20.40 22.26 47.32
N ALA A 55 19.05 22.21 47.28
CA ALA A 55 18.16 22.12 48.47
C ALA A 55 16.66 21.91 48.14
N LEU A 56 15.97 21.23 49.06
CA LEU A 56 14.51 20.99 49.18
C LEU A 56 13.61 22.24 49.00
N LEU A 57 12.39 22.09 48.46
CA LEU A 57 11.12 22.16 49.25
C LEU A 57 9.82 21.81 48.48
N LEU A 58 8.97 21.01 49.13
CA LEU A 58 7.49 20.98 49.19
C LEU A 58 6.56 21.16 47.97
N ILE A 59 5.67 20.17 47.87
CA ILE A 59 4.46 20.04 47.04
C ILE A 59 3.36 21.02 47.49
N HIS A 60 2.58 21.58 46.55
CA HIS A 60 1.24 22.07 46.88
C HIS A 60 0.25 22.16 45.69
N ARG A 61 -0.98 21.65 45.92
CA ARG A 61 -2.28 21.96 45.26
C ARG A 61 -2.47 21.46 43.81
N LEU A 62 -3.66 20.99 43.40
CA LEU A 62 -4.92 20.63 44.09
C LEU A 62 -5.75 19.73 43.12
N PRO A 63 -6.47 18.69 43.58
CA PRO A 63 -7.47 17.98 42.78
C PRO A 63 -8.88 18.54 43.01
N LEU A 64 -9.80 18.30 42.07
CA LEU A 64 -11.24 18.43 42.30
C LEU A 64 -11.97 17.18 41.79
N THR A 65 -12.54 16.43 42.73
CA THR A 65 -13.44 15.30 42.52
C THR A 65 -14.88 15.71 42.80
N CYS A 66 -15.85 15.00 42.21
CA CYS A 66 -17.28 15.13 42.51
C CYS A 66 -17.60 14.94 43.99
N PRO A 67 -18.77 15.46 44.43
CA PRO A 67 -19.60 14.76 45.39
C PRO A 67 -21.04 14.54 44.90
N LEU A 68 -21.69 13.54 45.47
CA LEU A 68 -23.05 13.09 45.22
C LEU A 68 -23.74 12.90 46.58
N LYS A 69 -24.90 13.54 46.81
CA LYS A 69 -25.86 13.49 47.97
C LYS A 69 -26.39 14.90 48.29
N SER A 70 -27.54 15.12 48.93
CA SER A 70 -28.85 14.42 48.97
C SER A 70 -29.84 15.25 49.83
N GLU A 71 -31.13 15.23 49.48
CA GLU A 71 -32.30 15.51 50.34
C GLU A 71 -32.78 16.95 50.72
N LEU A 72 -34.13 17.04 50.74
CA LEU A 72 -35.05 17.88 51.54
C LEU A 72 -35.16 19.41 51.31
N GLY A 73 -36.40 19.86 50.99
CA GLY A 73 -36.80 21.29 51.09
C GLY A 73 -38.04 21.66 50.27
N ALA A 74 -39.19 21.82 50.92
CA ALA A 74 -40.52 22.02 50.34
C ALA A 74 -40.75 23.25 49.43
N GLY A 75 -41.58 23.06 48.38
CA GLY A 75 -42.79 23.87 48.12
C GLY A 75 -42.67 25.30 47.55
N ALA A 76 -42.83 25.44 46.23
CA ALA A 76 -43.38 26.64 45.59
C ALA A 76 -44.17 26.25 44.32
N SER A 77 -45.16 27.08 43.93
CA SER A 77 -46.27 26.70 43.05
C SER A 77 -46.01 26.78 41.54
N ILE A 78 -46.76 25.95 40.80
CA ILE A 78 -46.84 25.92 39.33
C ILE A 78 -47.53 27.19 38.80
N SER A 79 -46.90 27.89 37.85
CA SER A 79 -47.51 28.24 36.54
C SER A 79 -46.62 29.20 35.73
N CYS A 80 -46.20 28.78 34.53
CA CYS A 80 -46.10 29.69 33.39
C CYS A 80 -46.05 28.89 32.06
N SER A 81 -47.07 29.14 31.25
CA SER A 81 -47.10 29.15 29.78
C SER A 81 -46.21 28.19 28.97
N THR A 82 -46.90 27.31 28.24
CA THR A 82 -46.39 26.54 27.09
C THR A 82 -45.94 27.47 25.95
N GLU A 83 -44.68 27.91 25.93
CA GLU A 83 -44.10 28.49 24.71
C GLU A 83 -43.63 27.39 23.75
N VAL A 84 -44.45 27.19 22.71
CA VAL A 84 -44.09 26.39 21.53
C VAL A 84 -43.02 27.14 20.74
N LEU A 85 -41.75 26.96 21.11
CA LEU A 85 -40.64 27.36 20.26
C LEU A 85 -40.49 26.37 19.11
N ALA A 86 -41.33 26.55 18.10
CA ALA A 86 -41.12 26.07 16.73
C ALA A 86 -39.93 26.82 16.08
N GLY A 87 -38.78 26.77 16.74
CA GLY A 87 -37.52 27.37 16.30
C GLY A 87 -36.71 26.33 15.54
N GLY A 88 -37.00 26.17 14.25
CA GLY A 88 -36.24 25.30 13.37
C GLY A 88 -34.79 25.77 13.23
N ARG A 89 -33.91 25.31 14.12
CA ARG A 89 -32.47 25.32 13.86
C ARG A 89 -32.25 24.43 12.64
N ALA A 90 -31.73 25.04 11.57
CA ALA A 90 -31.22 24.28 10.43
C ALA A 90 -30.03 23.44 10.89
N GLU A 91 -30.29 22.21 11.34
CA GLU A 91 -29.27 21.18 11.42
C GLU A 91 -28.61 21.10 10.04
N GLY A 92 -27.31 21.35 10.00
CA GLY A 92 -26.59 21.46 8.75
C GLY A 92 -26.45 20.10 8.09
N ASN A 93 -27.47 19.67 7.34
CA ASN A 93 -27.61 18.36 6.71
C ASN A 93 -26.26 17.80 6.26
N MET A 94 -25.88 16.67 6.86
CA MET A 94 -24.60 16.03 6.61
C MET A 94 -24.57 15.53 5.15
N TYR A 95 -23.67 16.10 4.35
CA TYR A 95 -23.52 15.75 2.94
C TYR A 95 -22.14 15.14 2.63
N VAL A 96 -22.12 14.28 1.62
CA VAL A 96 -20.94 13.66 1.03
C VAL A 96 -20.70 14.29 -0.34
N VAL A 97 -19.43 14.55 -0.68
CA VAL A 97 -19.03 14.96 -2.03
C VAL A 97 -18.70 13.71 -2.85
N LYS A 98 -19.44 13.50 -3.94
CA LYS A 98 -19.20 12.41 -4.89
C LYS A 98 -17.96 12.66 -5.74
N ARG A 99 -17.49 11.59 -6.41
CA ARG A 99 -16.37 11.64 -7.37
C ARG A 99 -16.65 12.54 -8.59
N ASP A 100 -17.92 12.80 -8.91
CA ASP A 100 -18.38 13.74 -9.95
C ASP A 100 -18.55 15.19 -9.41
N GLY A 101 -18.14 15.46 -8.16
CA GLY A 101 -18.27 16.76 -7.50
C GLY A 101 -19.67 17.07 -6.95
N ARG A 102 -20.68 16.23 -7.22
CA ARG A 102 -22.05 16.47 -6.73
C ARG A 102 -22.14 16.20 -5.23
N GLN A 103 -22.94 17.00 -4.53
CA GLN A 103 -23.27 16.78 -3.12
C GLN A 103 -24.50 15.89 -3.00
N GLU A 104 -24.47 14.91 -2.10
CA GLU A 104 -25.64 14.10 -1.72
C GLU A 104 -25.70 13.98 -0.20
N ALA A 105 -26.90 13.91 0.38
CA ALA A 105 -27.07 13.64 1.81
C ALA A 105 -26.46 12.28 2.20
N VAL A 106 -25.94 12.17 3.43
CA VAL A 106 -25.49 10.88 3.98
C VAL A 106 -26.69 9.98 4.21
N HIS A 107 -26.81 8.93 3.40
CA HIS A 107 -27.80 7.86 3.62
C HIS A 107 -27.10 6.61 4.17
N PHE A 108 -27.39 6.29 5.43
CA PHE A 108 -26.83 5.12 6.13
C PHE A 108 -27.09 3.80 5.38
N ASP A 109 -28.30 3.65 4.82
CA ASP A 109 -28.71 2.46 4.07
C ASP A 109 -27.85 2.22 2.82
N LYS A 110 -27.39 3.30 2.17
CA LYS A 110 -26.52 3.20 0.98
C LYS A 110 -25.11 2.71 1.34
N ILE A 111 -24.60 3.09 2.51
CA ILE A 111 -23.32 2.58 3.05
C ILE A 111 -23.50 1.09 3.37
N THR A 112 -24.51 0.75 4.16
CA THR A 112 -24.80 -0.63 4.58
C THR A 112 -25.04 -1.57 3.40
N ALA A 113 -25.85 -1.16 2.42
CA ALA A 113 -26.12 -1.95 1.21
C ALA A 113 -24.86 -2.19 0.38
N ARG A 114 -23.95 -1.21 0.31
CA ARG A 114 -22.65 -1.39 -0.36
C ARG A 114 -21.76 -2.39 0.39
N LEU A 115 -21.67 -2.30 1.71
CA LEU A 115 -20.86 -3.23 2.50
C LEU A 115 -21.41 -4.67 2.40
N LYS A 116 -22.74 -4.84 2.48
CA LYS A 116 -23.43 -6.13 2.23
C LYS A 116 -23.15 -6.71 0.85
N LYS A 117 -23.00 -5.88 -0.19
CA LYS A 117 -22.62 -6.36 -1.53
C LYS A 117 -21.17 -6.88 -1.60
N LEU A 118 -20.28 -6.42 -0.72
CA LEU A 118 -18.87 -6.83 -0.67
C LEU A 118 -18.62 -8.02 0.26
N SER A 119 -19.55 -8.35 1.16
CA SER A 119 -19.45 -9.47 2.11
C SER A 119 -19.88 -10.83 1.54
N TYR A 120 -19.84 -11.02 0.21
CA TYR A 120 -20.19 -12.29 -0.43
C TYR A 120 -19.26 -13.43 0.02
N GLY A 121 -19.83 -14.57 0.43
CA GLY A 121 -19.07 -15.72 0.90
C GLY A 121 -18.29 -15.50 2.20
N LEU A 122 -18.61 -14.47 2.97
CA LEU A 122 -18.12 -14.28 4.34
C LEU A 122 -19.15 -14.77 5.36
N SER A 123 -18.70 -15.07 6.57
CA SER A 123 -19.53 -15.64 7.63
C SER A 123 -20.45 -14.58 8.23
N GLN A 124 -21.72 -14.59 7.86
CA GLN A 124 -22.71 -13.56 8.25
C GLN A 124 -22.92 -13.46 9.78
N GLU A 125 -22.61 -14.54 10.53
CA GLU A 125 -22.65 -14.61 12.00
C GLU A 125 -21.47 -13.91 12.69
N HIS A 126 -20.34 -13.74 12.00
CA HIS A 126 -19.10 -13.21 12.59
C HIS A 126 -18.66 -11.88 11.96
N CYS A 127 -18.99 -11.68 10.68
CA CYS A 127 -18.75 -10.45 9.94
C CYS A 127 -20.09 -9.73 9.69
N ASP A 128 -20.39 -8.70 10.49
CA ASP A 128 -21.58 -7.87 10.31
C ASP A 128 -21.25 -6.53 9.60
N PRO A 129 -21.72 -6.33 8.36
CA PRO A 129 -21.60 -5.06 7.65
C PRO A 129 -22.32 -3.89 8.33
N VAL A 130 -23.35 -4.14 9.14
CA VAL A 130 -24.13 -3.09 9.81
C VAL A 130 -23.30 -2.46 10.94
N LEU A 131 -22.62 -3.26 11.76
CA LEU A 131 -21.71 -2.77 12.80
C LEU A 131 -20.56 -1.90 12.24
N ILE A 132 -20.00 -2.25 11.07
CA ILE A 132 -19.03 -1.37 10.39
C ILE A 132 -19.70 -0.06 9.99
N ALA A 133 -20.87 -0.10 9.35
CA ALA A 133 -21.58 1.10 8.92
C ALA A 133 -21.89 2.04 10.10
N GLN A 134 -22.28 1.51 11.26
CA GLN A 134 -22.51 2.28 12.49
C GLN A 134 -21.24 3.03 12.94
N LYS A 135 -20.11 2.33 13.03
CA LYS A 135 -18.82 2.93 13.41
C LYS A 135 -18.34 3.98 12.40
N VAL A 136 -18.48 3.70 11.11
CA VAL A 136 -18.15 4.66 10.04
C VAL A 136 -19.04 5.90 10.14
N GLY A 137 -20.34 5.73 10.36
CA GLY A 137 -21.32 6.81 10.51
C GLY A 137 -20.96 7.80 11.61
N ALA A 138 -20.46 7.31 12.74
CA ALA A 138 -19.98 8.15 13.85
C ALA A 138 -18.69 8.94 13.50
N GLY A 139 -17.90 8.49 12.52
CA GLY A 139 -16.70 9.15 12.03
C GLY A 139 -16.93 10.09 10.82
N VAL A 140 -18.16 10.21 10.31
CA VAL A 140 -18.45 11.08 9.16
C VAL A 140 -18.52 12.55 9.59
N TYR A 141 -17.81 13.41 8.85
CA TYR A 141 -17.93 14.86 8.95
C TYR A 141 -18.54 15.46 7.68
N LYS A 142 -19.10 16.67 7.81
CA LYS A 142 -19.75 17.42 6.74
C LYS A 142 -18.77 17.69 5.59
N GLY A 143 -19.10 17.25 4.38
CA GLY A 143 -18.30 17.47 3.18
C GLY A 143 -17.20 16.42 2.94
N VAL A 144 -17.18 15.30 3.67
CA VAL A 144 -16.28 14.18 3.35
C VAL A 144 -16.48 13.71 1.90
N THR A 145 -15.42 13.30 1.22
CA THR A 145 -15.55 12.72 -0.13
C THR A 145 -15.94 11.25 -0.08
N THR A 146 -16.67 10.76 -1.09
CA THR A 146 -17.00 9.33 -1.21
C THR A 146 -15.79 8.39 -1.26
N SER A 147 -14.60 8.88 -1.65
CA SER A 147 -13.36 8.09 -1.64
C SER A 147 -12.71 8.03 -0.25
N GLN A 148 -12.80 9.10 0.55
CA GLN A 148 -12.39 9.09 1.96
C GLN A 148 -13.36 8.28 2.84
N LEU A 149 -14.65 8.30 2.53
CA LEU A 149 -15.65 7.48 3.23
C LEU A 149 -15.39 5.98 3.02
N ASP A 150 -15.02 5.59 1.80
CA ASP A 150 -14.63 4.21 1.47
C ASP A 150 -13.32 3.81 2.18
N GLU A 151 -12.36 4.72 2.29
CA GLU A 151 -11.10 4.49 3.01
C GLU A 151 -11.34 4.30 4.52
N LEU A 152 -12.10 5.19 5.16
CA LEU A 152 -12.49 5.09 6.57
C LEU A 152 -13.24 3.78 6.86
N ALA A 153 -14.08 3.31 5.93
CA ALA A 153 -14.76 2.03 6.05
C ALA A 153 -13.81 0.83 5.96
N ALA A 154 -12.79 0.89 5.09
CA ALA A 154 -11.76 -0.14 5.01
C ALA A 154 -10.87 -0.16 6.27
N GLU A 155 -10.45 1.01 6.77
CA GLU A 155 -9.69 1.13 8.03
C GLU A 155 -10.49 0.60 9.23
N THR A 156 -11.76 0.98 9.36
CA THR A 156 -12.67 0.52 10.43
C THR A 156 -12.85 -0.99 10.40
N ALA A 157 -13.04 -1.58 9.22
CA ALA A 157 -13.10 -3.03 9.05
C ALA A 157 -11.76 -3.69 9.40
N SER A 158 -10.62 -3.11 9.00
CA SER A 158 -9.29 -3.65 9.32
C SER A 158 -9.02 -3.69 10.83
N ALA A 159 -9.48 -2.69 11.59
CA ALA A 159 -9.38 -2.67 13.04
C ALA A 159 -10.23 -3.76 13.72
N MET A 160 -11.29 -4.23 13.05
CA MET A 160 -12.15 -5.32 13.53
C MET A 160 -11.62 -6.73 13.19
N THR A 161 -10.48 -6.85 12.51
CA THR A 161 -9.78 -8.12 12.27
C THR A 161 -9.47 -8.87 13.58
N ALA A 162 -9.26 -8.14 14.68
CA ALA A 162 -9.06 -8.72 16.01
C ALA A 162 -10.27 -9.51 16.53
N SER A 163 -11.47 -9.28 15.99
CA SER A 163 -12.69 -10.04 16.31
C SER A 163 -12.87 -11.26 15.42
N HIS A 164 -12.65 -11.12 14.10
CA HIS A 164 -12.73 -12.24 13.15
C HIS A 164 -11.92 -11.96 11.87
N PRO A 165 -11.19 -12.94 11.28
CA PRO A 165 -10.39 -12.73 10.08
C PRO A 165 -11.20 -12.28 8.84
N ASP A 166 -12.48 -12.65 8.72
CA ASP A 166 -13.34 -12.20 7.60
C ASP A 166 -13.43 -10.66 7.49
N TYR A 167 -13.23 -9.92 8.59
CA TYR A 167 -13.16 -8.46 8.55
C TYR A 167 -11.96 -7.94 7.77
N ALA A 168 -10.82 -8.65 7.75
CA ALA A 168 -9.67 -8.30 6.93
C ALA A 168 -9.96 -8.48 5.43
N SER A 169 -10.60 -9.60 5.07
CA SER A 169 -11.09 -9.84 3.70
C SER A 169 -12.10 -8.78 3.25
N LEU A 170 -13.04 -8.40 4.13
CA LEU A 170 -14.00 -7.33 3.82
C LEU A 170 -13.31 -5.96 3.68
N ALA A 171 -12.38 -5.62 4.58
CA ALA A 171 -11.58 -4.40 4.51
C ALA A 171 -10.82 -4.28 3.18
N ALA A 172 -10.18 -5.37 2.76
CA ALA A 172 -9.47 -5.43 1.49
C ALA A 172 -10.41 -5.21 0.30
N ARG A 173 -11.57 -5.87 0.27
CA ARG A 173 -12.57 -5.70 -0.78
C ARG A 173 -13.12 -4.27 -0.86
N ILE A 174 -13.29 -3.59 0.28
CA ILE A 174 -13.67 -2.17 0.31
C ILE A 174 -12.57 -1.31 -0.31
N ALA A 175 -11.30 -1.51 0.07
CA ALA A 175 -10.16 -0.75 -0.45
C ALA A 175 -9.96 -0.98 -1.98
N VAL A 176 -10.03 -2.22 -2.43
CA VAL A 176 -9.99 -2.59 -3.87
C VAL A 176 -11.17 -1.96 -4.63
N SER A 177 -12.39 -2.02 -4.07
CA SER A 177 -13.57 -1.37 -4.63
C SER A 177 -13.41 0.16 -4.73
N ASN A 178 -12.72 0.79 -3.78
CA ASN A 178 -12.38 2.21 -3.84
C ASN A 178 -11.41 2.49 -5.00
N LEU A 179 -10.30 1.73 -5.09
CA LEU A 179 -9.32 1.86 -6.17
C LEU A 179 -9.95 1.67 -7.55
N HIS A 180 -10.80 0.64 -7.74
CA HIS A 180 -11.50 0.39 -9.00
C HIS A 180 -12.44 1.52 -9.43
N LYS A 181 -12.92 2.35 -8.50
CA LYS A 181 -13.71 3.56 -8.79
C LYS A 181 -12.86 4.81 -9.05
N ASN A 182 -11.59 4.78 -8.66
CA ASN A 182 -10.65 5.89 -8.81
C ASN A 182 -9.68 5.68 -10.02
N THR A 183 -9.69 4.50 -10.64
CA THR A 183 -8.79 4.10 -11.74
C THR A 183 -9.57 3.66 -12.98
N LYS A 184 -9.00 3.87 -14.18
CA LYS A 184 -9.57 3.38 -15.45
C LYS A 184 -9.67 1.85 -15.46
N LYS A 185 -10.61 1.31 -16.27
CA LYS A 185 -10.78 -0.16 -16.41
C LYS A 185 -9.85 -0.76 -17.46
N SER A 186 -9.68 -0.13 -18.62
CA SER A 186 -8.75 -0.62 -19.66
C SER A 186 -7.30 -0.53 -19.17
N PHE A 187 -6.51 -1.58 -19.41
CA PHE A 187 -5.08 -1.58 -19.12
C PHE A 187 -4.34 -0.78 -20.19
N SER A 188 -4.67 -0.97 -21.47
CA SER A 188 -4.06 -0.22 -22.58
C SER A 188 -4.25 1.31 -22.45
N GLU A 189 -5.44 1.79 -22.08
CA GLU A 189 -5.66 3.23 -21.78
C GLU A 189 -4.81 3.72 -20.60
N THR A 190 -4.69 2.90 -19.55
CA THR A 190 -3.94 3.24 -18.33
C THR A 190 -2.45 3.35 -18.63
N ILE A 191 -1.92 2.43 -19.45
CA ILE A 191 -0.53 2.46 -19.93
C ILE A 191 -0.28 3.66 -20.85
N LYS A 192 -1.25 4.04 -21.69
CA LYS A 192 -1.17 5.25 -22.52
C LYS A 192 -1.08 6.53 -21.68
N ASP A 193 -1.87 6.65 -20.62
CA ASP A 193 -1.76 7.79 -19.68
C ASP A 193 -0.38 7.83 -18.99
N MET A 194 0.18 6.68 -18.63
CA MET A 194 1.51 6.56 -17.99
C MET A 194 2.67 6.90 -18.94
N TYR A 195 2.56 6.57 -20.22
CA TYR A 195 3.55 6.87 -21.24
C TYR A 195 3.50 8.36 -21.63
N MET A 196 2.30 8.91 -21.81
CA MET A 196 2.09 10.34 -22.15
C MET A 196 2.21 11.28 -20.94
N HIS A 197 2.77 10.80 -19.82
CA HIS A 197 2.92 11.62 -18.62
C HIS A 197 3.99 12.71 -18.79
N PHE A 198 3.64 13.94 -18.45
CA PHE A 198 4.57 15.05 -18.31
C PHE A 198 4.72 15.43 -16.83
N ASN A 199 5.93 15.83 -16.44
CA ASN A 199 6.20 16.31 -15.10
C ASN A 199 5.81 17.80 -15.00
N GLU A 200 4.73 18.09 -14.26
CA GLU A 200 4.17 19.44 -14.05
C GLU A 200 5.22 20.49 -13.63
N ARG A 201 6.30 20.09 -12.92
CA ARG A 201 7.34 21.02 -12.44
C ARG A 201 8.39 21.37 -13.49
N SER A 202 8.70 20.47 -14.41
CA SER A 202 9.74 20.69 -15.43
C SER A 202 9.17 20.95 -16.83
N GLY A 203 7.89 20.67 -17.06
CA GLY A 203 7.26 20.74 -18.39
C GLY A 203 7.75 19.66 -19.36
N LEU A 204 8.63 18.75 -18.93
CA LEU A 204 9.20 17.70 -19.76
C LEU A 204 8.39 16.42 -19.67
N MET A 205 8.35 15.67 -20.77
CA MET A 205 7.87 14.29 -20.82
C MET A 205 8.64 13.44 -19.80
N ALA A 206 7.92 12.73 -18.95
CA ALA A 206 8.43 11.86 -17.90
C ALA A 206 7.68 10.52 -17.95
N PRO A 207 7.83 9.75 -19.04
CA PRO A 207 7.13 8.48 -19.23
C PRO A 207 7.47 7.50 -18.10
N LEU A 208 6.46 6.87 -17.51
CA LEU A 208 6.66 5.83 -16.49
C LEU A 208 6.89 4.44 -17.10
N VAL A 209 6.53 4.27 -18.37
CA VAL A 209 6.64 3.02 -19.15
C VAL A 209 7.69 3.22 -20.25
N ALA A 210 8.49 2.20 -20.53
CA ALA A 210 9.47 2.23 -21.62
C ALA A 210 8.78 2.25 -22.99
N GLU A 211 9.39 2.92 -23.97
CA GLU A 211 8.84 3.08 -25.33
C GLU A 211 8.65 1.73 -26.04
N ASP A 212 9.62 0.83 -25.96
CA ASP A 212 9.54 -0.52 -26.54
C ASP A 212 8.40 -1.35 -25.93
N VAL A 213 8.21 -1.28 -24.61
CA VAL A 213 7.11 -1.96 -23.91
C VAL A 213 5.76 -1.30 -24.21
N TYR A 214 5.70 0.02 -24.33
CA TYR A 214 4.49 0.75 -24.74
C TYR A 214 4.03 0.31 -26.14
N GLU A 215 4.93 0.27 -27.12
CA GLU A 215 4.61 -0.16 -28.49
C GLU A 215 4.08 -1.61 -28.52
N ILE A 216 4.73 -2.53 -27.81
CA ILE A 216 4.31 -3.93 -27.69
C ILE A 216 2.90 -4.04 -27.08
N ILE A 217 2.63 -3.28 -26.01
CA ILE A 217 1.31 -3.26 -25.35
C ILE A 217 0.25 -2.71 -26.32
N MET A 218 0.52 -1.59 -26.99
CA MET A 218 -0.44 -0.95 -27.89
C MET A 218 -0.74 -1.82 -29.12
N LYS A 219 0.27 -2.51 -29.68
CA LYS A 219 0.12 -3.46 -30.79
C LYS A 219 -0.77 -4.66 -30.43
N ASN A 220 -0.81 -5.05 -29.16
CA ASN A 220 -1.55 -6.22 -28.65
C ASN A 220 -2.71 -5.84 -27.70
N ALA A 221 -3.12 -4.56 -27.71
CA ALA A 221 -3.96 -3.97 -26.67
C ALA A 221 -5.29 -4.72 -26.44
N SER A 222 -6.00 -5.05 -27.52
CA SER A 222 -7.28 -5.78 -27.46
C SER A 222 -7.15 -7.16 -26.80
N ARG A 223 -6.06 -7.87 -27.10
CA ARG A 223 -5.78 -9.18 -26.51
C ARG A 223 -5.44 -9.03 -25.03
N LEU A 224 -4.47 -8.17 -24.70
CA LEU A 224 -4.01 -7.96 -23.31
C LEU A 224 -5.13 -7.45 -22.40
N ASP A 225 -5.99 -6.54 -22.87
CA ASP A 225 -7.15 -6.04 -22.11
C ASP A 225 -8.19 -7.16 -21.84
N SER A 226 -8.30 -8.15 -22.74
CA SER A 226 -9.28 -9.26 -22.62
C SER A 226 -8.86 -10.38 -21.65
N GLU A 227 -7.56 -10.62 -21.50
CA GLU A 227 -7.02 -11.67 -20.61
C GLU A 227 -7.03 -11.25 -19.13
N ILE A 228 -7.17 -9.95 -18.84
CA ILE A 228 -7.11 -9.41 -17.47
C ILE A 228 -8.41 -9.67 -16.71
N ILE A 229 -8.30 -10.43 -15.62
CA ILE A 229 -9.41 -10.80 -14.75
C ILE A 229 -9.35 -9.94 -13.48
N TYR A 230 -10.09 -8.83 -13.48
CA TYR A 230 -10.13 -7.85 -12.39
C TYR A 230 -10.66 -8.41 -11.06
N ASP A 231 -11.42 -9.50 -11.08
CA ASP A 231 -11.97 -10.10 -9.86
C ASP A 231 -10.86 -10.65 -8.94
N ARG A 232 -9.68 -11.00 -9.49
CA ARG A 232 -8.49 -11.42 -8.73
C ARG A 232 -7.90 -10.31 -7.86
N ASP A 233 -8.29 -9.05 -8.05
CA ASP A 233 -7.94 -7.98 -7.12
C ASP A 233 -8.66 -8.14 -5.76
N PHE A 234 -9.83 -8.78 -5.71
CA PHE A 234 -10.59 -8.97 -4.45
C PHE A 234 -10.05 -10.10 -3.56
N ASP A 235 -9.10 -10.89 -4.06
CA ASP A 235 -8.46 -11.95 -3.29
C ASP A 235 -7.38 -11.42 -2.33
N TYR A 236 -6.94 -10.16 -2.47
CA TYR A 236 -5.84 -9.62 -1.63
C TYR A 236 -6.31 -9.41 -0.20
N ASP A 237 -5.42 -9.64 0.76
CA ASP A 237 -5.62 -9.18 2.14
C ASP A 237 -5.38 -7.66 2.25
N TYR A 238 -5.96 -7.02 3.26
CA TYR A 238 -5.94 -5.57 3.43
C TYR A 238 -4.51 -5.02 3.53
N PHE A 239 -3.65 -5.66 4.33
CA PHE A 239 -2.26 -5.23 4.49
C PHE A 239 -1.43 -5.48 3.22
N GLY A 240 -1.71 -6.58 2.51
CA GLY A 240 -1.11 -6.88 1.21
C GLY A 240 -1.47 -5.82 0.16
N PHE A 241 -2.76 -5.49 0.06
CA PHE A 241 -3.25 -4.45 -0.84
C PHE A 241 -2.69 -3.07 -0.50
N LYS A 242 -2.71 -2.66 0.77
CA LYS A 242 -2.13 -1.37 1.21
C LYS A 242 -0.63 -1.28 0.97
N THR A 243 0.09 -2.40 1.04
CA THR A 243 1.51 -2.48 0.67
C THR A 243 1.72 -2.22 -0.83
N LEU A 244 0.87 -2.83 -1.69
CA LEU A 244 0.87 -2.58 -3.14
C LEU A 244 0.54 -1.12 -3.46
N GLU A 245 -0.54 -0.58 -2.89
CA GLU A 245 -1.00 0.81 -3.09
C GLU A 245 0.03 1.85 -2.63
N ARG A 246 0.73 1.59 -1.52
CA ARG A 246 1.74 2.52 -1.00
C ARG A 246 2.95 2.63 -1.91
N SER A 247 3.49 1.50 -2.39
CA SER A 247 4.80 1.46 -3.01
C SER A 247 4.81 0.98 -4.46
N TYR A 248 4.05 -0.07 -4.80
CA TYR A 248 4.23 -0.82 -6.05
C TYR A 248 3.37 -0.33 -7.22
N LEU A 249 2.15 0.15 -6.95
CA LEU A 249 1.25 0.66 -7.99
C LEU A 249 1.71 2.04 -8.43
N LEU A 250 1.92 2.21 -9.75
CA LEU A 250 2.40 3.47 -10.33
C LEU A 250 1.39 4.62 -10.15
N LYS A 251 1.93 5.83 -9.95
CA LYS A 251 1.20 7.04 -9.57
C LYS A 251 1.45 8.18 -10.55
N LEU A 252 0.38 8.86 -10.97
CA LEU A 252 0.43 10.09 -11.76
C LEU A 252 -0.07 11.25 -10.90
N GLY A 253 0.70 12.34 -10.80
CA GLY A 253 0.35 13.49 -9.93
C GLY A 253 0.12 13.10 -8.45
N GLY A 254 0.82 12.07 -7.97
CA GLY A 254 0.65 11.51 -6.62
C GLY A 254 -0.57 10.58 -6.43
N LYS A 255 -1.45 10.44 -7.43
CA LYS A 255 -2.62 9.55 -7.39
C LYS A 255 -2.29 8.20 -8.02
N VAL A 256 -2.72 7.10 -7.39
CA VAL A 256 -2.61 5.75 -7.97
C VAL A 256 -3.50 5.67 -9.21
N VAL A 257 -2.91 5.25 -10.33
CA VAL A 257 -3.63 5.01 -11.59
C VAL A 257 -3.65 3.54 -11.98
N GLU A 258 -2.68 2.77 -11.50
CA GLU A 258 -2.51 1.34 -11.79
C GLU A 258 -3.36 0.47 -10.85
N ARG A 259 -4.00 -0.58 -11.39
CA ARG A 259 -4.59 -1.67 -10.59
C ARG A 259 -3.57 -2.79 -10.34
N PRO A 260 -3.72 -3.66 -9.32
CA PRO A 260 -2.81 -4.79 -9.14
C PRO A 260 -2.71 -5.69 -10.38
N GLN A 261 -3.82 -5.98 -11.07
CA GLN A 261 -3.76 -6.69 -12.36
C GLN A 261 -2.97 -5.94 -13.45
N HIS A 262 -3.07 -4.61 -13.52
CA HIS A 262 -2.33 -3.80 -14.49
C HIS A 262 -0.82 -3.90 -14.24
N MET A 263 -0.41 -3.80 -12.96
CA MET A 263 0.98 -3.99 -12.54
C MET A 263 1.50 -5.38 -12.92
N LEU A 264 0.73 -6.44 -12.63
CA LEU A 264 1.13 -7.81 -13.01
C LEU A 264 1.24 -8.00 -14.52
N MET A 265 0.35 -7.40 -15.33
CA MET A 265 0.44 -7.47 -16.78
C MET A 265 1.64 -6.66 -17.32
N ARG A 266 1.87 -5.44 -16.82
CA ARG A 266 3.06 -4.62 -17.14
C ARG A 266 4.35 -5.38 -16.82
N VAL A 267 4.44 -6.02 -15.65
CA VAL A 267 5.61 -6.84 -15.27
C VAL A 267 5.79 -8.01 -16.24
N SER A 268 4.70 -8.70 -16.60
CA SER A 268 4.75 -9.85 -17.52
C SER A 268 5.24 -9.45 -18.92
N VAL A 269 4.68 -8.39 -19.50
CA VAL A 269 5.13 -7.87 -20.80
C VAL A 269 6.54 -7.28 -20.70
N GLY A 270 6.90 -6.63 -19.59
CA GLY A 270 8.26 -6.11 -19.35
C GLY A 270 9.34 -7.19 -19.30
N ILE A 271 8.98 -8.43 -18.92
CA ILE A 271 9.89 -9.59 -18.89
C ILE A 271 9.94 -10.31 -20.24
N HIS A 272 8.78 -10.56 -20.86
CA HIS A 272 8.65 -11.41 -22.05
C HIS A 272 8.70 -10.64 -23.39
N LYS A 273 8.48 -9.33 -23.36
CA LYS A 273 8.43 -8.43 -24.52
C LYS A 273 7.50 -8.96 -25.61
N GLU A 274 8.02 -9.29 -26.79
CA GLU A 274 7.24 -9.71 -27.96
C GLU A 274 6.59 -11.10 -27.79
N ASP A 275 7.04 -11.91 -26.83
CA ASP A 275 6.43 -13.22 -26.51
C ASP A 275 5.17 -13.04 -25.64
N ILE A 276 4.08 -12.67 -26.31
CA ILE A 276 2.76 -12.42 -25.69
C ILE A 276 2.17 -13.69 -25.06
N GLU A 277 2.43 -14.88 -25.62
CA GLU A 277 1.94 -16.15 -25.04
C GLU A 277 2.56 -16.40 -23.67
N SER A 278 3.89 -16.26 -23.56
CA SER A 278 4.57 -16.38 -22.27
C SER A 278 4.21 -15.24 -21.32
N ALA A 279 3.99 -14.02 -21.82
CA ALA A 279 3.51 -12.90 -21.00
C ALA A 279 2.14 -13.22 -20.35
N ILE A 280 1.16 -13.68 -21.13
CA ILE A 280 -0.18 -14.05 -20.63
C ILE A 280 -0.09 -15.21 -19.63
N LYS A 281 0.72 -16.23 -19.93
CA LYS A 281 0.96 -17.37 -19.03
C LYS A 281 1.57 -16.92 -17.69
N THR A 282 2.58 -16.05 -17.72
CA THR A 282 3.22 -15.48 -16.52
C THR A 282 2.24 -14.60 -15.74
N TYR A 283 1.43 -13.78 -16.42
CA TYR A 283 0.35 -12.99 -15.80
C TYR A 283 -0.66 -13.90 -15.07
N HIS A 284 -1.13 -14.99 -15.68
CA HIS A 284 -2.04 -15.92 -15.02
C HIS A 284 -1.42 -16.59 -13.79
N LEU A 285 -0.18 -17.05 -13.87
CA LEU A 285 0.49 -17.70 -12.74
C LEU A 285 0.71 -16.73 -11.57
N MET A 286 1.09 -15.47 -11.83
CA MET A 286 1.24 -14.45 -10.80
C MET A 286 -0.09 -13.96 -10.22
N SER A 287 -1.10 -13.71 -11.06
CA SER A 287 -2.41 -13.24 -10.60
C SER A 287 -3.19 -14.31 -9.81
N GLN A 288 -2.92 -15.60 -10.07
CA GLN A 288 -3.37 -16.73 -9.24
C GLN A 288 -2.45 -17.03 -8.05
N ARG A 289 -1.36 -16.27 -7.86
CA ARG A 289 -0.40 -16.37 -6.73
C ARG A 289 0.40 -17.67 -6.64
N TRP A 290 0.60 -18.37 -7.74
CA TRP A 290 1.53 -19.50 -7.79
C TRP A 290 2.98 -19.09 -7.51
N PHE A 291 3.34 -17.87 -7.91
CA PHE A 291 4.59 -17.21 -7.52
C PHE A 291 4.46 -15.68 -7.60
N THR A 292 5.48 -14.97 -7.11
CA THR A 292 5.69 -13.54 -7.36
C THR A 292 7.14 -13.31 -7.75
N HIS A 293 7.41 -12.32 -8.60
CA HIS A 293 8.77 -11.83 -8.77
C HIS A 293 9.22 -10.99 -7.55
N ALA A 294 10.53 -10.78 -7.43
CA ALA A 294 11.12 -9.95 -6.38
C ALA A 294 10.73 -8.47 -6.56
N SER A 295 10.75 -7.72 -5.46
CA SER A 295 10.40 -6.29 -5.43
C SER A 295 11.01 -5.42 -6.54
N PRO A 296 12.33 -5.45 -6.83
CA PRO A 296 12.91 -4.64 -7.92
C PRO A 296 12.29 -4.96 -9.29
N THR A 297 11.93 -6.22 -9.55
CA THR A 297 11.25 -6.62 -10.77
C THR A 297 9.83 -6.04 -10.83
N LEU A 298 9.07 -6.09 -9.73
CA LEU A 298 7.71 -5.53 -9.67
C LEU A 298 7.69 -3.99 -9.87
N PHE A 299 8.67 -3.29 -9.29
CA PHE A 299 8.83 -1.85 -9.48
C PHE A 299 9.22 -1.49 -10.92
N ASN A 300 10.26 -2.13 -11.46
CA ASN A 300 10.97 -1.60 -12.63
C ASN A 300 10.74 -2.38 -13.94
N ALA A 301 10.04 -3.52 -13.92
CA ALA A 301 9.68 -4.19 -15.17
C ALA A 301 8.72 -3.31 -15.99
N GLY A 302 9.10 -3.09 -17.26
CA GLY A 302 8.37 -2.22 -18.18
C GLY A 302 8.63 -0.72 -18.02
N THR A 303 9.51 -0.27 -17.12
CA THR A 303 9.86 1.16 -16.97
C THR A 303 11.10 1.54 -17.80
N PRO A 304 11.36 2.82 -18.13
CA PRO A 304 12.45 3.23 -19.02
C PRO A 304 13.88 2.87 -18.57
N ARG A 305 14.07 2.51 -17.29
CA ARG A 305 15.36 2.05 -16.74
C ARG A 305 15.13 0.80 -15.88
N PRO A 306 14.96 -0.39 -16.50
CA PRO A 306 14.51 -1.58 -15.82
C PRO A 306 15.61 -2.23 -14.97
N GLN A 307 15.78 -1.75 -13.74
CA GLN A 307 16.62 -2.39 -12.72
C GLN A 307 15.83 -3.54 -12.07
N LEU A 308 16.05 -4.77 -12.54
CA LEU A 308 15.24 -5.93 -12.12
C LEU A 308 15.83 -6.77 -10.97
N SER A 309 17.06 -6.48 -10.53
CA SER A 309 17.87 -7.31 -9.61
C SER A 309 18.61 -6.43 -8.60
N SER A 310 18.22 -6.47 -7.33
CA SER A 310 18.79 -5.60 -6.28
C SER A 310 19.98 -6.19 -5.50
N CYS A 311 20.27 -7.48 -5.68
CA CYS A 311 21.32 -8.17 -4.92
C CYS A 311 22.57 -8.35 -5.78
N PHE A 312 23.69 -7.80 -5.32
CA PHE A 312 24.98 -7.86 -5.99
C PHE A 312 26.05 -8.41 -5.05
N LEU A 313 26.97 -9.19 -5.58
CA LEU A 313 28.17 -9.65 -4.89
C LEU A 313 29.36 -8.94 -5.54
N ILE A 314 30.14 -8.22 -4.72
CA ILE A 314 31.29 -7.43 -5.17
C ILE A 314 32.52 -8.00 -4.48
N CYS A 315 33.56 -8.31 -5.25
CA CYS A 315 34.87 -8.63 -4.72
C CYS A 315 35.71 -7.35 -4.65
N MET A 316 36.55 -7.21 -3.62
CA MET A 316 37.56 -6.16 -3.58
C MET A 316 38.46 -6.30 -4.81
N LYS A 317 38.65 -5.21 -5.57
CA LYS A 317 39.37 -5.26 -6.85
C LYS A 317 40.85 -5.59 -6.69
N ASP A 318 41.47 -5.03 -5.66
CA ASP A 318 42.88 -5.19 -5.33
C ASP A 318 43.12 -4.79 -3.86
N ASP A 319 44.19 -5.27 -3.24
CA ASP A 319 44.60 -4.89 -1.87
C ASP A 319 45.40 -3.58 -1.88
N SER A 320 44.78 -2.53 -2.44
CA SER A 320 45.37 -1.22 -2.62
C SER A 320 44.34 -0.12 -2.35
N ILE A 321 44.82 1.09 -2.02
CA ILE A 321 43.94 2.24 -1.76
C ILE A 321 43.08 2.55 -2.99
N GLU A 322 43.64 2.46 -4.19
CA GLU A 322 42.90 2.62 -5.45
C GLU A 322 41.83 1.54 -5.60
N GLY A 323 42.17 0.26 -5.37
CA GLY A 323 41.23 -0.86 -5.36
C GLY A 323 40.06 -0.67 -4.38
N ILE A 324 40.32 -0.13 -3.18
CA ILE A 324 39.31 0.21 -2.17
C ILE A 324 38.39 1.34 -2.66
N TYR A 325 38.94 2.45 -3.18
CA TYR A 325 38.13 3.57 -3.67
C TYR A 325 37.29 3.21 -4.90
N ASP A 326 37.80 2.40 -5.81
CA ASP A 326 37.03 1.92 -6.97
C ASP A 326 35.96 0.91 -6.59
N THR A 327 36.19 0.08 -5.57
CA THR A 327 35.17 -0.82 -5.01
C THR A 327 34.09 -0.02 -4.29
N LEU A 328 34.47 1.01 -3.50
CA LEU A 328 33.54 1.92 -2.83
C LEU A 328 32.68 2.71 -3.84
N LYS A 329 33.27 3.20 -4.93
CA LYS A 329 32.57 3.85 -6.04
C LYS A 329 31.55 2.92 -6.69
N GLU A 330 31.89 1.65 -6.89
CA GLU A 330 30.98 0.64 -7.44
C GLU A 330 29.81 0.35 -6.49
N CYS A 331 30.08 0.18 -5.19
CA CYS A 331 29.03 0.09 -4.16
C CYS A 331 28.10 1.31 -4.17
N ALA A 332 28.64 2.52 -4.31
CA ALA A 332 27.86 3.76 -4.35
C ALA A 332 27.00 3.89 -5.63
N VAL A 333 27.48 3.38 -6.78
CA VAL A 333 26.71 3.33 -8.04
C VAL A 333 25.60 2.27 -7.96
N ILE A 334 25.84 1.13 -7.31
CA ILE A 334 24.86 0.05 -7.13
C ILE A 334 23.75 0.45 -6.13
N SER A 335 24.09 1.23 -5.11
CA SER A 335 23.16 1.68 -4.06
C SER A 335 22.32 2.92 -4.44
N LYS A 336 22.42 3.40 -5.68
CA LYS A 336 21.76 4.62 -6.18
C LYS A 336 20.37 4.35 -6.77
#